data_AF-A0A519VL21-F1
#
_entry.id   AF-A0A519VL21-F1
#
_cell.length_a   1.000
_cell.length_b   1.000
_cell.length_c   1.000
_cell.angle_alpha   90.00
_cell.angle_beta   90.00
_cell.angle_gamma   90.00
#
_symmetry.space_group_name_H-M   'P 1'
#
loop_
_entity.id
_entity.type
_entity.pdbx_description
1 polymer ?
#
loop_
_entity_poly.entity_id
_entity_poly.type
_entity_poly.pdbx_seq_one_letter_code
_entity_poly.pdbx_strand_id
1 'polypeptide(L)'
;MFVLDACTIINILHIDVDDFLNKKLEPLKFTLTQCVADEVREHAFDKFERYKKYPVEEDHRIRLKMNYFRPRIYYPDLDCSEDVKADTGYSKSNGEFHSVVLSYYFRFFEETKVVFYTEDSPAKSFFEPYFNDKEIGTIEDLVDLLLFFYKKGDFSATDLKKYLSSLFYELASVIKNLEKDIYGFSVPKMLIRDRQFRNLFDKTKIALKQLDLNELIVIYNYLKDNKKYYSSLYLIFKKYREFFEQNISSAYFEKIRRIA
;
A
#
# COMPACT_ATOMS: atom_id res chain seq x y z
N MET A 1 -12.31 -15.31 -8.49
CA MET A 1 -11.32 -14.52 -9.25
C MET A 1 -10.55 -13.67 -8.25
N PHE A 2 -9.25 -13.49 -8.44
CA PHE A 2 -8.46 -12.56 -7.63
C PHE A 2 -8.18 -11.29 -8.44
N VAL A 3 -8.37 -10.13 -7.81
CA VAL A 3 -8.01 -8.83 -8.40
C VAL A 3 -6.98 -8.18 -7.49
N LEU A 4 -5.88 -7.67 -8.05
CA LEU A 4 -4.81 -7.05 -7.28
C LEU A 4 -4.73 -5.55 -7.61
N ASP A 5 -4.64 -4.70 -6.58
CA ASP A 5 -4.26 -3.30 -6.74
C ASP A 5 -2.74 -3.12 -6.93
N ALA A 6 -2.31 -1.87 -7.15
CA ALA A 6 -0.90 -1.54 -7.35
C ALA A 6 -0.07 -1.75 -6.07
N CYS A 7 -0.59 -1.32 -4.91
CA CYS A 7 0.12 -1.40 -3.64
C CYS A 7 0.44 -2.84 -3.23
N THR A 8 -0.51 -3.76 -3.43
CA THR A 8 -0.34 -5.20 -3.19
C THR A 8 0.76 -5.77 -4.07
N ILE A 9 0.74 -5.45 -5.37
CA ILE A 9 1.76 -5.91 -6.33
C ILE A 9 3.13 -5.37 -5.94
N ILE A 10 3.25 -4.08 -5.64
CA ILE A 10 4.51 -3.45 -5.21
C ILE A 10 5.04 -4.15 -3.95
N ASN A 11 4.20 -4.38 -2.95
CA ASN A 11 4.61 -5.09 -1.73
C ASN A 11 5.10 -6.52 -2.04
N ILE A 12 4.41 -7.27 -2.90
CA ILE A 12 4.84 -8.61 -3.35
C ILE A 12 6.22 -8.54 -4.03
N LEU A 13 6.43 -7.59 -4.96
CA LEU A 13 7.70 -7.44 -5.68
C LEU A 13 8.88 -7.25 -4.71
N HIS A 14 8.68 -6.48 -3.64
CA HIS A 14 9.70 -6.19 -2.65
C HIS A 14 9.96 -7.35 -1.68
N ILE A 15 8.92 -7.98 -1.12
CA ILE A 15 9.11 -9.04 -0.10
C ILE A 15 9.52 -10.41 -0.68
N ASP A 16 9.25 -10.67 -1.96
CA ASP A 16 9.49 -11.97 -2.59
C ASP A 16 10.95 -12.20 -3.01
N VAL A 17 11.93 -12.15 -2.09
CA VAL A 17 13.37 -12.16 -2.47
C VAL A 17 13.79 -13.37 -3.35
N ASP A 18 13.13 -14.51 -3.18
CA ASP A 18 13.47 -15.81 -3.76
C ASP A 18 12.52 -16.31 -4.88
N ASP A 19 11.68 -15.42 -5.43
CA ASP A 19 10.68 -15.72 -6.48
C ASP A 19 9.65 -16.80 -6.09
N PHE A 20 9.51 -17.06 -4.79
CA PHE A 20 8.63 -18.10 -4.29
C PHE A 20 7.16 -17.63 -4.31
N LEU A 21 6.85 -16.41 -3.86
CA LEU A 21 5.49 -15.88 -3.88
C LEU A 21 4.98 -15.75 -5.32
N ASN A 22 5.82 -15.28 -6.25
CA ASN A 22 5.46 -15.22 -7.67
C ASN A 22 5.09 -16.59 -8.24
N LYS A 23 5.83 -17.66 -7.89
CA LYS A 23 5.48 -19.03 -8.29
C LYS A 23 4.17 -19.50 -7.66
N LYS A 24 3.86 -19.08 -6.43
CA LYS A 24 2.58 -19.42 -5.77
C LYS A 24 1.39 -18.64 -6.32
N LEU A 25 1.61 -17.44 -6.85
CA LEU A 25 0.60 -16.68 -7.58
C LEU A 25 0.26 -17.29 -8.94
N GLU A 26 1.16 -18.09 -9.53
CA GLU A 26 1.00 -18.63 -10.89
C GLU A 26 -0.25 -19.49 -11.07
N PRO A 27 -0.53 -20.47 -10.20
CA PRO A 27 -1.77 -21.23 -10.27
C PRO A 27 -3.01 -20.43 -9.85
N LEU A 28 -2.87 -19.23 -9.28
CA LEU A 28 -4.02 -18.41 -8.92
C LEU A 28 -4.54 -17.68 -10.17
N LYS A 29 -5.85 -17.82 -10.42
CA LYS A 29 -6.56 -17.02 -11.43
C LYS A 29 -6.71 -15.59 -10.89
N PHE A 30 -5.66 -14.79 -11.08
CA PHE A 30 -5.62 -13.38 -10.75
C PHE A 30 -5.45 -12.50 -11.99
N THR A 31 -5.93 -11.28 -11.89
CA THR A 31 -5.81 -10.26 -12.92
C THR A 31 -5.68 -8.85 -12.31
N LEU A 32 -5.33 -7.88 -13.13
CA LEU A 32 -5.21 -6.46 -12.77
C LEU A 32 -5.59 -5.59 -13.99
N THR A 33 -5.88 -4.32 -13.77
CA THR A 33 -6.18 -3.38 -14.85
C THR A 33 -4.91 -2.78 -15.44
N GLN A 34 -5.03 -2.19 -16.63
CA GLN A 34 -3.94 -1.43 -17.24
C GLN A 34 -3.51 -0.24 -16.35
N CYS A 35 -4.47 0.44 -15.71
CA CYS A 35 -4.19 1.53 -14.76
C CYS A 35 -3.28 1.05 -13.62
N VAL A 36 -3.60 -0.10 -13.01
CA VAL A 36 -2.74 -0.71 -11.97
C VAL A 36 -1.36 -1.05 -12.52
N ALA A 37 -1.27 -1.58 -13.74
CA ALA A 37 0.01 -1.92 -14.35
C ALA A 37 0.89 -0.68 -14.65
N ASP A 38 0.27 0.46 -14.92
CA ASP A 38 0.95 1.74 -15.12
C ASP A 38 1.44 2.31 -13.77
N GLU A 39 0.60 2.28 -12.73
CA GLU A 39 0.98 2.70 -11.37
C GLU A 39 2.13 1.86 -10.80
N VAL A 40 2.11 0.53 -10.99
CA VAL A 40 3.24 -0.33 -10.59
C VAL A 40 4.52 0.05 -11.34
N ARG A 41 4.43 0.41 -12.62
CA ARG A 41 5.59 0.86 -13.42
C ARG A 41 6.17 2.18 -12.93
N GLU A 42 5.30 3.10 -12.50
CA GLU A 42 5.71 4.38 -11.95
C GLU A 42 6.37 4.21 -10.57
N HIS A 43 5.74 3.42 -9.68
CA HIS A 43 6.06 3.47 -8.25
C HIS A 43 6.87 2.31 -7.68
N ALA A 44 7.08 1.19 -8.42
CA ALA A 44 7.84 0.04 -7.91
C ALA A 44 9.31 0.34 -7.56
N PHE A 45 9.83 1.48 -8.03
CA PHE A 45 11.22 1.89 -7.87
C PHE A 45 11.40 3.06 -6.89
N ASP A 46 10.33 3.68 -6.40
CA ASP A 46 10.36 4.91 -5.60
C ASP A 46 11.17 4.74 -4.30
N LYS A 47 11.11 3.55 -3.68
CA LYS A 47 11.90 3.25 -2.48
C LYS A 47 13.41 3.40 -2.73
N PHE A 48 13.84 3.21 -3.98
CA PHE A 48 15.23 3.23 -4.36
C PHE A 48 15.74 4.59 -4.88
N GLU A 49 14.85 5.53 -5.20
CA GLU A 49 15.24 6.87 -5.64
C GLU A 49 16.10 7.60 -4.59
N ARG A 50 16.02 7.16 -3.33
CA ARG A 50 16.80 7.69 -2.22
C ARG A 50 18.24 7.16 -2.15
N TYR A 51 18.58 6.09 -2.88
CA TYR A 51 19.96 5.60 -2.94
C TYR A 51 20.75 6.40 -3.97
N LYS A 52 21.92 6.90 -3.58
CA LYS A 52 22.87 7.58 -4.51
C LYS A 52 23.29 6.69 -5.69
N LYS A 53 23.19 5.37 -5.54
CA LYS A 53 23.45 4.38 -6.57
C LYS A 53 22.43 3.27 -6.40
N TYR A 54 21.52 3.14 -7.36
CA TYR A 54 20.52 2.09 -7.40
C TYR A 54 21.23 0.71 -7.36
N PRO A 55 20.87 -0.22 -6.44
CA PRO A 55 21.44 -1.58 -6.44
C PRO A 55 21.03 -2.33 -7.72
N VAL A 56 21.96 -2.47 -8.67
CA VAL A 56 21.70 -3.02 -10.03
C VAL A 56 21.00 -4.39 -9.98
N GLU A 57 21.37 -5.23 -9.03
CA GLU A 57 20.81 -6.57 -8.85
C GLU A 57 19.32 -6.53 -8.44
N GLU A 58 18.94 -5.60 -7.56
CA GLU A 58 17.55 -5.44 -7.14
C GLU A 58 16.68 -4.85 -8.26
N ASP A 59 17.25 -3.95 -9.08
CA ASP A 59 16.57 -3.33 -10.23
C ASP A 59 16.15 -4.44 -11.20
N HIS A 60 17.15 -5.22 -11.57
CA HIS A 60 17.01 -6.28 -12.55
C HIS A 60 16.00 -7.31 -12.06
N ARG A 61 16.07 -7.70 -10.79
CA ARG A 61 15.11 -8.61 -10.16
C ARG A 61 13.68 -8.08 -10.23
N ILE A 62 13.45 -6.82 -9.84
CA ILE A 62 12.10 -6.24 -9.85
C ILE A 62 11.57 -6.15 -11.29
N ARG A 63 12.37 -5.67 -12.25
CA ARG A 63 11.97 -5.63 -13.67
C ARG A 63 11.58 -6.99 -14.23
N LEU A 64 12.38 -8.02 -13.93
CA LEU A 64 12.08 -9.38 -14.36
C LEU A 64 10.74 -9.87 -13.82
N LYS A 65 10.46 -9.60 -12.54
CA LYS A 65 9.18 -9.97 -11.93
C LYS A 65 8.01 -9.14 -12.42
N MET A 66 8.19 -7.88 -12.79
CA MET A 66 7.09 -7.09 -13.37
C MET A 66 6.57 -7.71 -14.66
N ASN A 67 7.44 -8.35 -15.46
CA ASN A 67 7.03 -9.06 -16.66
C ASN A 67 6.05 -10.21 -16.38
N TYR A 68 6.06 -10.78 -15.17
CA TYR A 68 5.13 -11.83 -14.76
C TYR A 68 3.67 -11.32 -14.66
N PHE A 69 3.46 -10.06 -14.32
CA PHE A 69 2.12 -9.47 -14.21
C PHE A 69 1.55 -9.04 -15.57
N ARG A 70 2.39 -8.83 -16.58
CA ARG A 70 1.97 -8.32 -17.90
C ARG A 70 0.93 -9.20 -18.62
N PRO A 71 1.05 -10.54 -18.65
CA PRO A 71 0.02 -11.40 -19.24
C PRO A 71 -1.30 -11.43 -18.46
N ARG A 72 -1.33 -10.85 -17.26
CA ARG A 72 -2.48 -10.84 -16.35
C ARG A 72 -3.28 -9.53 -16.42
N ILE A 73 -2.83 -8.58 -17.23
CA ILE A 73 -3.54 -7.33 -17.46
C ILE A 73 -4.83 -7.63 -18.23
N TYR A 74 -5.95 -7.15 -17.69
CA TYR A 74 -7.27 -7.25 -18.31
C TYR A 74 -7.49 -6.03 -19.23
N TYR A 75 -7.80 -6.29 -20.51
CA TYR A 75 -7.92 -5.28 -21.56
C TYR A 75 -9.33 -4.99 -22.14
N PRO A 76 -10.45 -5.58 -21.70
CA PRO A 76 -11.73 -5.24 -22.32
C PRO A 76 -12.23 -3.87 -21.88
N ASP A 77 -13.10 -3.31 -22.71
CA ASP A 77 -13.88 -2.11 -22.38
C ASP A 77 -14.82 -2.43 -21.21
N LEU A 78 -14.52 -1.85 -20.05
CA LEU A 78 -15.35 -1.94 -18.86
C LEU A 78 -16.43 -0.86 -18.93
N ASP A 79 -17.52 -1.12 -19.66
CA ASP A 79 -18.66 -0.21 -19.82
C ASP A 79 -19.47 0.00 -18.52
N CYS A 80 -19.07 -0.66 -17.42
CA CYS A 80 -19.70 -0.55 -16.10
C CYS A 80 -19.07 0.53 -15.20
N SER A 81 -18.10 1.29 -15.69
CA SER A 81 -17.40 2.30 -14.88
C SER A 81 -18.33 3.42 -14.38
N GLU A 82 -19.25 3.89 -15.22
CA GLU A 82 -20.23 4.93 -14.84
C GLU A 82 -21.25 4.41 -13.82
N ASP A 83 -21.68 3.15 -13.93
CA ASP A 83 -22.58 2.52 -12.94
C ASP A 83 -21.92 2.44 -11.56
N VAL A 84 -20.67 1.93 -11.51
CA VAL A 84 -19.91 1.83 -10.27
C VAL A 84 -19.69 3.22 -9.66
N LYS A 85 -19.43 4.23 -10.49
CA LYS A 85 -19.25 5.61 -10.04
C LYS A 85 -20.53 6.22 -9.50
N ALA A 86 -21.66 5.98 -10.16
CA ALA A 86 -22.98 6.43 -9.72
C ALA A 86 -23.38 5.80 -8.39
N ASP A 87 -23.12 4.50 -8.23
CA ASP A 87 -23.47 3.76 -7.02
C ASP A 87 -22.58 4.11 -5.82
N THR A 88 -21.28 4.30 -6.05
CA THR A 88 -20.31 4.51 -4.96
C THR A 88 -20.07 5.99 -4.67
N GLY A 89 -20.30 6.89 -5.64
CA GLY A 89 -19.91 8.29 -5.55
C GLY A 89 -18.39 8.53 -5.53
N TYR A 90 -17.58 7.53 -5.89
CA TYR A 90 -16.13 7.66 -5.88
C TYR A 90 -15.65 8.63 -6.97
N SER A 91 -14.86 9.63 -6.59
CA SER A 91 -14.52 10.74 -7.49
C SER A 91 -13.20 10.56 -8.24
N LYS A 92 -12.32 9.66 -7.79
CA LYS A 92 -10.99 9.46 -8.38
C LYS A 92 -11.03 8.32 -9.41
N SER A 93 -10.28 8.49 -10.49
CA SER A 93 -10.04 7.44 -11.49
C SER A 93 -8.61 6.94 -11.35
N ASN A 94 -8.35 6.12 -10.33
CA ASN A 94 -7.06 5.54 -10.00
C ASN A 94 -7.13 3.99 -9.98
N GLY A 95 -6.01 3.33 -9.72
CA GLY A 95 -5.90 1.87 -9.73
C GLY A 95 -6.92 1.17 -8.82
N GLU A 96 -7.24 1.74 -7.66
CA GLU A 96 -8.26 1.19 -6.76
C GLU A 96 -9.65 1.22 -7.41
N PHE A 97 -10.07 2.37 -7.95
CA PHE A 97 -11.35 2.49 -8.66
C PHE A 97 -11.44 1.49 -9.82
N HIS A 98 -10.40 1.44 -10.66
CA HIS A 98 -10.35 0.53 -11.80
C HIS A 98 -10.38 -0.94 -11.36
N SER A 99 -9.77 -1.29 -10.22
CA SER A 99 -9.84 -2.63 -9.64
C SER A 99 -11.24 -2.97 -9.12
N VAL A 100 -11.98 -1.99 -8.58
CA VAL A 100 -13.38 -2.16 -8.17
C VAL A 100 -14.29 -2.34 -9.38
N VAL A 101 -14.11 -1.54 -10.43
CA VAL A 101 -14.85 -1.69 -11.69
C VAL A 101 -14.61 -3.07 -12.29
N LEU A 102 -13.36 -3.53 -12.31
CA LEU A 102 -13.00 -4.87 -12.75
C LEU A 102 -13.65 -5.97 -11.89
N SER A 103 -13.69 -5.77 -10.57
CA SER A 103 -14.32 -6.71 -9.64
C SER A 103 -15.83 -6.80 -9.87
N TYR A 104 -16.49 -5.67 -10.09
CA TYR A 104 -17.90 -5.60 -10.48
C TYR A 104 -18.13 -6.33 -11.80
N TYR A 105 -17.31 -6.07 -12.81
CA TYR A 105 -17.41 -6.73 -14.11
C TYR A 105 -17.39 -8.26 -13.96
N PHE A 106 -16.41 -8.82 -13.24
CA PHE A 106 -16.33 -10.27 -13.03
C PHE A 106 -17.54 -10.82 -12.28
N ARG A 107 -18.10 -10.06 -11.34
CA ARG A 107 -19.27 -10.52 -10.60
C ARG A 107 -20.50 -10.63 -11.48
N PHE A 108 -20.78 -9.61 -12.29
CA PHE A 108 -22.06 -9.45 -12.98
C PHE A 108 -22.06 -9.94 -14.42
N PHE A 109 -20.91 -9.93 -15.11
CA PHE A 109 -20.82 -10.36 -16.51
C PHE A 109 -20.15 -11.74 -16.65
N GLU A 110 -19.29 -12.12 -15.71
CA GLU A 110 -18.60 -13.42 -15.71
C GLU A 110 -19.07 -14.34 -14.56
N GLU A 111 -20.12 -13.92 -13.83
CA GLU A 111 -20.75 -14.65 -12.73
C GLU A 111 -19.78 -15.21 -11.68
N THR A 112 -18.66 -14.53 -11.47
CA THR A 112 -17.55 -15.03 -10.65
C THR A 112 -17.39 -14.19 -9.39
N LYS A 113 -17.40 -14.84 -8.22
CA LYS A 113 -17.08 -14.17 -6.95
C LYS A 113 -15.63 -13.68 -6.94
N VAL A 114 -15.41 -12.46 -6.46
CA VAL A 114 -14.11 -11.79 -6.48
C VAL A 114 -13.52 -11.68 -5.08
N VAL A 115 -12.20 -11.84 -4.99
CA VAL A 115 -11.41 -11.41 -3.83
C VAL A 115 -10.50 -10.31 -4.33
N PHE A 116 -10.76 -9.09 -3.89
CA PHE A 116 -9.98 -7.91 -4.24
C PHE A 116 -8.92 -7.68 -3.15
N TYR A 117 -7.65 -7.69 -3.53
CA TYR A 117 -6.55 -7.40 -2.62
C TYR A 117 -6.11 -5.96 -2.73
N THR A 118 -6.13 -5.24 -1.61
CA THR A 118 -5.66 -3.87 -1.49
C THR A 118 -5.05 -3.59 -0.12
N GLU A 119 -4.02 -2.77 -0.13
CA GLU A 119 -3.34 -2.29 1.08
C GLU A 119 -3.81 -0.89 1.49
N ASP A 120 -4.62 -0.23 0.64
CA ASP A 120 -5.21 1.09 0.88
C ASP A 120 -6.42 0.93 1.81
N SER A 121 -6.19 1.22 3.09
CA SER A 121 -7.23 1.10 4.12
C SER A 121 -8.42 2.04 3.88
N PRO A 122 -8.25 3.32 3.50
CA PRO A 122 -9.36 4.15 3.05
C PRO A 122 -10.17 3.56 1.89
N ALA A 123 -9.51 3.05 0.85
CA ALA A 123 -10.21 2.45 -0.28
C ALA A 123 -11.00 1.21 0.15
N LYS A 124 -10.40 0.34 0.98
CA LYS A 124 -11.09 -0.80 1.57
C LYS A 124 -12.34 -0.38 2.33
N SER A 125 -12.22 0.55 3.28
CA SER A 125 -13.37 1.02 4.07
C SER A 125 -14.44 1.73 3.22
N PHE A 126 -14.04 2.41 2.14
CA PHE A 126 -14.96 3.09 1.24
C PHE A 126 -15.77 2.10 0.37
N PHE A 127 -15.12 1.08 -0.20
CA PHE A 127 -15.74 0.15 -1.13
C PHE A 127 -16.33 -1.11 -0.49
N GLU A 128 -15.99 -1.42 0.77
CA GLU A 128 -16.50 -2.61 1.46
C GLU A 128 -18.04 -2.66 1.55
N PRO A 129 -18.77 -1.55 1.85
CA PRO A 129 -20.24 -1.55 1.77
C PRO A 129 -20.75 -1.91 0.38
N TYR A 130 -20.15 -1.34 -0.67
CA TYR A 130 -20.52 -1.61 -2.05
C TYR A 130 -20.29 -3.08 -2.44
N PHE A 131 -19.16 -3.67 -2.01
CA PHE A 131 -18.87 -5.09 -2.24
C PHE A 131 -19.89 -6.02 -1.58
N ASN A 132 -20.32 -5.66 -0.36
CA ASN A 132 -21.31 -6.43 0.39
C ASN A 132 -22.70 -6.30 -0.24
N ASP A 133 -23.15 -5.09 -0.53
CA ASP A 133 -24.49 -4.80 -1.06
C ASP A 133 -24.71 -5.41 -2.45
N LYS A 134 -23.66 -5.41 -3.28
CA LYS A 134 -23.68 -5.98 -4.64
C LYS A 134 -23.25 -7.45 -4.69
N GLU A 135 -22.95 -8.06 -3.54
CA GLU A 135 -22.47 -9.44 -3.43
C GLU A 135 -21.26 -9.74 -4.35
N ILE A 136 -20.36 -8.78 -4.54
CA ILE A 136 -19.18 -8.91 -5.41
C ILE A 136 -18.21 -9.94 -4.84
N GLY A 137 -17.99 -9.89 -3.53
CA GLY A 137 -17.11 -10.78 -2.80
C GLY A 137 -16.47 -10.09 -1.61
N THR A 138 -15.15 -10.25 -1.42
CA THR A 138 -14.46 -9.66 -0.26
C THR A 138 -13.29 -8.78 -0.66
N ILE A 139 -12.96 -7.84 0.22
CA ILE A 139 -11.77 -6.99 0.11
C ILE A 139 -10.78 -7.42 1.20
N GLU A 140 -9.64 -7.92 0.79
CA GLU A 140 -8.62 -8.54 1.65
C GLU A 140 -7.28 -7.79 1.49
N ASP A 141 -6.32 -8.08 2.36
CA ASP A 141 -4.97 -7.50 2.27
C ASP A 141 -3.90 -8.58 2.01
N LEU A 142 -2.65 -8.17 1.81
CA LEU A 142 -1.54 -9.08 1.52
C LEU A 142 -1.29 -10.05 2.69
N VAL A 143 -1.59 -9.68 3.94
CA VAL A 143 -1.51 -10.62 5.07
C VAL A 143 -2.54 -11.74 4.91
N ASP A 144 -3.76 -11.44 4.45
CA ASP A 144 -4.77 -12.47 4.14
C ASP A 144 -4.32 -13.38 3.00
N LEU A 145 -3.67 -12.84 1.97
CA LEU A 145 -3.10 -13.62 0.88
C LEU A 145 -1.99 -14.57 1.37
N LEU A 146 -1.09 -14.09 2.21
CA LEU A 146 -0.03 -14.92 2.82
C LEU A 146 -0.62 -16.03 3.72
N LEU A 147 -1.65 -15.70 4.51
CA LEU A 147 -2.38 -16.68 5.32
C LEU A 147 -3.11 -17.71 4.46
N PHE A 148 -3.66 -17.29 3.31
CA PHE A 148 -4.31 -18.19 2.36
C PHE A 148 -3.34 -19.22 1.81
N PHE A 149 -2.14 -18.82 1.40
CA PHE A 149 -1.10 -19.75 0.97
C PHE A 149 -0.68 -20.71 2.08
N TYR A 150 -0.53 -20.22 3.32
CA TYR A 150 -0.27 -21.08 4.47
C TYR A 150 -1.36 -22.13 4.68
N LYS A 151 -2.63 -21.73 4.65
CA LYS A 151 -3.77 -22.64 4.81
C LYS A 151 -3.89 -23.67 3.69
N LYS A 152 -3.46 -23.32 2.47
CA LYS A 152 -3.39 -24.27 1.34
C LYS A 152 -2.29 -25.32 1.47
N GLY A 153 -1.39 -25.18 2.46
CA GLY A 153 -0.18 -25.99 2.54
C GLY A 153 0.90 -25.55 1.54
N ASP A 154 0.73 -24.39 0.92
CA ASP A 154 1.74 -23.82 0.03
C ASP A 154 2.91 -23.21 0.81
N PHE A 155 2.70 -22.84 2.09
CA PHE A 155 3.73 -22.34 3.01
C PHE A 155 3.92 -23.29 4.21
N SER A 156 5.16 -23.35 4.71
CA SER A 156 5.40 -23.71 6.11
C SER A 156 5.14 -22.52 7.05
N ALA A 157 5.04 -22.78 8.35
CA ALA A 157 4.97 -21.71 9.34
C ALA A 157 6.20 -20.79 9.29
N THR A 158 7.37 -21.34 8.94
CA THR A 158 8.61 -20.59 8.78
C THR A 158 8.54 -19.63 7.59
N ASP A 159 7.98 -20.06 6.46
CA ASP A 159 7.81 -19.22 5.28
C ASP A 159 6.85 -18.07 5.57
N LEU A 160 5.71 -18.37 6.21
CA LEU A 160 4.74 -17.34 6.62
C LEU A 160 5.41 -16.28 7.51
N LYS A 161 6.16 -16.70 8.54
CA LYS A 161 6.87 -15.76 9.43
C LYS A 161 7.92 -14.95 8.70
N LYS A 162 8.65 -15.56 7.77
CA LYS A 162 9.65 -14.87 6.93
C LYS A 162 8.98 -13.74 6.14
N TYR A 163 7.93 -14.03 5.38
CA TYR A 163 7.28 -13.01 4.54
C TYR A 163 6.57 -11.92 5.36
N LEU A 164 5.92 -12.28 6.47
CA LEU A 164 5.33 -11.30 7.38
C LEU A 164 6.39 -10.40 8.03
N SER A 165 7.54 -10.97 8.40
CA SER A 165 8.67 -10.19 8.94
C SER A 165 9.27 -9.27 7.88
N SER A 166 9.40 -9.73 6.63
CA SER A 166 9.86 -8.91 5.50
C SER A 166 8.90 -7.76 5.23
N LEU A 167 7.59 -8.03 5.19
CA LEU A 167 6.56 -7.01 5.01
C LEU A 167 6.59 -5.98 6.15
N PHE A 168 6.67 -6.43 7.40
CA PHE A 168 6.82 -5.53 8.55
C PHE A 168 8.09 -4.68 8.44
N TYR A 169 9.21 -5.28 8.04
CA TYR A 169 10.48 -4.58 7.88
C TYR A 169 10.40 -3.49 6.80
N GLU A 170 9.82 -3.80 5.64
CA GLU A 170 9.62 -2.83 4.56
C GLU A 170 8.89 -1.60 5.08
N LEU A 171 7.75 -1.79 5.77
CA LEU A 171 6.96 -0.70 6.29
C LEU A 171 7.66 0.05 7.45
N ALA A 172 8.26 -0.68 8.39
CA ALA A 172 8.95 -0.09 9.54
C ALA A 172 10.23 0.66 9.14
N SER A 173 10.89 0.28 8.04
CA SER A 173 12.10 0.94 7.55
C SER A 173 11.83 2.40 7.14
N VAL A 174 10.67 2.66 6.54
CA VAL A 174 10.24 4.01 6.15
C VAL A 174 10.08 4.87 7.40
N ILE A 175 9.41 4.34 8.43
CA ILE A 175 9.22 5.03 9.71
C ILE A 175 10.54 5.28 10.42
N LYS A 176 11.46 4.30 10.46
CA LYS A 176 12.80 4.48 11.05
C LYS A 176 13.61 5.55 10.34
N ASN A 177 13.51 5.61 9.01
CA ASN A 177 14.17 6.65 8.23
C ASN A 177 13.57 8.03 8.52
N LEU A 178 12.25 8.15 8.60
CA LEU A 178 11.59 9.38 9.01
C LEU A 178 11.99 9.77 10.44
N GLU A 179 12.06 8.81 11.36
CA GLU A 179 12.52 9.03 12.72
C GLU A 179 13.93 9.63 12.72
N LYS A 180 14.87 9.03 11.97
CA LYS A 180 16.22 9.57 11.84
C LYS A 180 16.24 11.01 11.34
N ASP A 181 15.45 11.33 10.31
CA ASP A 181 15.35 12.69 9.76
C ASP A 181 14.74 13.68 10.78
N ILE A 182 13.74 13.25 11.56
CA ILE A 182 13.08 14.06 12.59
C ILE A 182 14.00 14.30 13.80
N TYR A 183 14.74 13.28 14.25
CA TYR A 183 15.69 13.44 15.35
C TYR A 183 16.95 14.22 14.94
N GLY A 184 17.34 14.15 13.66
CA GLY A 184 18.40 14.99 13.08
C GLY A 184 17.95 16.42 12.74
N PHE A 185 16.65 16.72 12.82
CA PHE A 185 16.11 18.02 12.44
C PHE A 185 16.51 19.12 13.44
N SER A 186 17.20 20.13 12.93
CA SER A 186 17.53 21.34 13.69
C SER A 186 16.36 22.33 13.62
N VAL A 187 15.64 22.49 14.74
CA VAL A 187 14.50 23.39 14.84
C VAL A 187 14.93 24.85 14.58
N PRO A 188 14.31 25.56 13.61
CA PRO A 188 14.59 26.96 13.36
C PRO A 188 14.41 27.82 14.61
N LYS A 189 15.32 28.77 14.86
CA LYS A 189 15.33 29.62 16.08
C LYS A 189 13.98 30.28 16.35
N MET A 190 13.27 30.71 15.32
CA MET A 190 11.95 31.35 15.41
C MET A 190 10.87 30.41 15.96
N LEU A 191 10.97 29.09 15.70
CA LEU A 191 10.01 28.09 16.12
C LEU A 191 10.31 27.47 17.50
N ILE A 192 11.51 27.70 18.05
CA ILE A 192 11.91 27.13 19.37
C ILE A 192 10.96 27.58 20.50
N ARG A 193 10.50 28.83 20.45
CA ARG A 193 9.60 29.39 21.48
C ARG A 193 8.12 29.14 21.17
N ASP A 194 7.80 28.75 19.93
CA ASP A 194 6.44 28.45 19.54
C ASP A 194 5.94 27.20 20.30
N ARG A 195 4.85 27.37 21.06
CA ARG A 195 4.26 26.30 21.86
C ARG A 195 3.53 25.28 20.99
N GLN A 196 2.86 25.72 19.93
CA GLN A 196 2.15 24.82 19.01
C GLN A 196 3.14 23.96 18.24
N PHE A 197 4.22 24.56 17.73
CA PHE A 197 5.29 23.82 17.05
C PHE A 197 5.91 22.77 17.98
N ARG A 198 6.28 23.14 19.21
CA ARG A 198 6.86 22.19 20.18
C ARG A 198 5.93 21.02 20.47
N ASN A 199 4.66 21.29 20.73
CA ASN A 199 3.68 20.24 20.96
C ASN A 199 3.56 19.31 19.76
N LEU A 200 3.48 19.85 18.54
CA LEU A 200 3.42 19.05 17.30
C LEU A 200 4.68 18.20 17.11
N PHE A 201 5.85 18.78 17.36
CA PHE A 201 7.13 18.10 17.20
C PHE A 201 7.33 16.99 18.24
N ASP A 202 6.96 17.21 19.50
CA ASP A 202 7.00 16.19 20.54
C ASP A 202 5.96 15.09 20.28
N LYS A 203 4.75 15.45 19.85
CA LYS A 203 3.72 14.49 19.42
C LYS A 203 4.23 13.59 18.29
N THR A 204 4.92 14.19 17.31
CA THR A 204 5.57 13.46 16.22
C THR A 204 6.59 12.45 16.74
N LYS A 205 7.48 12.86 17.66
CA LYS A 205 8.48 11.96 18.24
C LYS A 205 7.87 10.81 19.03
N ILE A 206 6.77 11.05 19.75
CA ILE A 206 6.04 10.02 20.49
C ILE A 206 5.42 9.03 19.51
N ALA A 207 4.70 9.52 18.49
CA ALA A 207 4.07 8.68 17.48
C ALA A 207 5.09 7.81 16.73
N LEU A 208 6.26 8.36 16.36
CA LEU A 208 7.35 7.61 15.74
C LEU A 208 7.86 6.47 16.65
N LYS A 209 8.12 6.76 17.93
CA LYS A 209 8.59 5.76 18.90
C LYS A 209 7.59 4.63 19.12
N GLN A 210 6.30 4.96 19.10
CA GLN A 210 5.22 3.99 19.30
C GLN A 210 4.83 3.28 18.01
N LEU A 211 5.35 3.71 16.86
CA LEU A 211 4.91 3.27 15.53
C LEU A 211 3.40 3.49 15.32
N ASP A 212 2.88 4.60 15.84
CA ASP A 212 1.47 4.98 15.70
C ASP A 212 1.22 5.65 14.35
N LEU A 213 0.87 4.84 13.35
CA LEU A 213 0.67 5.31 11.98
C LEU A 213 -0.51 6.25 11.83
N ASN A 214 -1.61 5.97 12.53
CA ASN A 214 -2.80 6.81 12.49
C ASN A 214 -2.45 8.23 12.94
N GLU A 215 -1.72 8.36 14.04
CA GLU A 215 -1.27 9.67 14.52
C GLU A 215 -0.27 10.33 13.57
N LEU A 216 0.66 9.57 12.98
CA LEU A 216 1.59 10.11 11.97
C LEU A 216 0.87 10.61 10.70
N ILE A 217 -0.20 9.94 10.26
CA ILE A 217 -1.03 10.37 9.13
C ILE A 217 -1.77 11.67 9.48
N VAL A 218 -2.35 11.77 10.69
CA VAL A 218 -2.99 13.00 11.18
C VAL A 218 -2.01 14.16 11.19
N ILE A 219 -0.80 13.94 11.69
CA ILE A 219 0.28 14.93 11.71
C ILE A 219 0.68 15.33 10.28
N TYR A 220 0.84 14.38 9.37
CA TYR A 220 1.16 14.65 7.97
C TYR A 220 0.11 15.55 7.31
N ASN A 221 -1.17 15.22 7.46
CA ASN A 221 -2.27 16.00 6.89
C ASN A 221 -2.32 17.41 7.49
N TYR A 222 -2.18 17.53 8.81
CA TYR A 222 -2.08 18.83 9.47
C TYR A 222 -0.92 19.69 8.92
N LEU A 223 0.26 19.10 8.73
CA LEU A 223 1.43 19.77 8.16
C LEU A 223 1.19 20.18 6.69
N LYS A 224 0.51 19.35 5.91
CA LYS A 224 0.15 19.61 4.50
C LYS A 224 -0.77 20.83 4.38
N ASP A 225 -1.77 20.92 5.25
CA ASP A 225 -2.71 22.04 5.30
C ASP A 225 -2.07 23.33 5.83
N ASN A 226 -1.11 23.20 6.74
CA ASN A 226 -0.43 24.33 7.40
C ASN A 226 1.01 24.58 6.89
N LYS A 227 1.31 24.15 5.66
CA LYS A 227 2.68 24.15 5.08
C LYS A 227 3.37 25.51 5.06
N LYS A 228 2.63 26.63 5.13
CA LYS A 228 3.20 27.99 5.21
C LYS A 228 3.88 28.24 6.55
N TYR A 229 3.29 27.76 7.64
CA TYR A 229 3.76 27.98 9.01
C TYR A 229 4.80 26.93 9.44
N TYR A 230 4.61 25.69 9.00
CA TYR A 230 5.47 24.56 9.38
C TYR A 230 6.29 24.01 8.21
N SER A 231 6.71 24.89 7.30
CA SER A 231 7.35 24.52 6.03
C SER A 231 8.54 23.57 6.21
N SER A 232 9.42 23.83 7.19
CA SER A 232 10.60 23.02 7.45
C SER A 232 10.28 21.60 7.90
N LEU A 233 9.27 21.43 8.76
CA LEU A 233 8.84 20.13 9.24
C LEU A 233 8.04 19.37 8.17
N TYR A 234 7.17 20.09 7.45
CA TYR A 234 6.45 19.55 6.31
C TYR A 234 7.41 19.04 5.22
N LEU A 235 8.50 19.76 4.94
CA LEU A 235 9.50 19.32 3.94
C LEU A 235 10.16 17.98 4.29
N ILE A 236 10.34 17.67 5.59
CA ILE A 236 10.81 16.35 6.00
C ILE A 236 9.78 15.28 5.65
N PHE A 237 8.55 15.47 6.11
CA PHE A 237 7.44 14.56 5.86
C PHE A 237 7.15 14.37 4.36
N LYS A 238 7.27 15.44 3.57
CA LYS A 238 7.07 15.42 2.13
C LYS A 238 8.01 14.45 1.41
N LYS A 239 9.23 14.22 1.93
CA LYS A 239 10.13 13.20 1.37
C LYS A 239 9.52 11.80 1.41
N TYR A 240 8.63 11.56 2.36
CA TYR A 240 7.95 10.28 2.63
C TYR A 240 6.47 10.33 2.24
N ARG A 241 6.08 11.22 1.32
CA ARG A 241 4.67 11.43 0.95
C ARG A 241 3.96 10.15 0.53
N GLU A 242 4.59 9.28 -0.27
CA GLU A 242 3.93 8.08 -0.80
C GLU A 242 3.49 7.16 0.34
N PHE A 243 4.33 7.00 1.36
CA PHE A 243 3.97 6.21 2.55
C PHE A 243 2.72 6.75 3.26
N PHE A 244 2.60 8.07 3.36
CA PHE A 244 1.43 8.71 3.97
C PHE A 244 0.22 8.72 3.05
N GLU A 245 0.44 8.81 1.74
CA GLU A 245 -0.61 8.81 0.72
C GLU A 245 -1.20 7.41 0.49
N GLN A 246 -0.42 6.34 0.77
CA GLN A 246 -0.89 4.95 0.85
C GLN A 246 -1.85 4.69 2.03
N ASN A 247 -1.88 5.58 3.03
CA ASN A 247 -2.79 5.50 4.19
C ASN A 247 -2.83 4.12 4.88
N ILE A 248 -1.67 3.49 5.03
CA ILE A 248 -1.53 2.20 5.70
C ILE A 248 -2.01 2.32 7.15
N SER A 249 -2.97 1.49 7.55
CA SER A 249 -3.57 1.57 8.88
C SER A 249 -2.69 0.95 9.96
N SER A 250 -2.77 1.48 11.19
CA SER A 250 -2.16 0.82 12.36
C SER A 250 -2.72 -0.60 12.58
N ALA A 251 -3.97 -0.85 12.19
CA ALA A 251 -4.60 -2.17 12.29
C ALA A 251 -3.90 -3.21 11.41
N TYR A 252 -3.45 -2.81 10.21
CA TYR A 252 -2.68 -3.66 9.33
C TYR A 252 -1.32 -4.04 9.94
N PHE A 253 -0.63 -3.07 10.56
CA PHE A 253 0.61 -3.33 11.30
C PHE A 253 0.43 -4.30 12.46
N GLU A 254 -0.62 -4.12 13.26
CA GLU A 254 -0.93 -5.00 14.38
C GLU A 254 -1.33 -6.41 13.91
N LYS A 255 -2.01 -6.51 12.75
CA LYS A 255 -2.32 -7.79 12.12
C LYS A 255 -1.05 -8.57 11.80
N ILE A 256 -0.04 -7.91 11.22
CA ILE A 256 1.26 -8.55 10.93
C ILE A 256 1.95 -9.00 12.24
N ARG A 257 2.03 -8.11 13.24
CA ARG A 257 2.68 -8.40 14.54
C ARG A 257 2.05 -9.55 15.30
N ARG A 258 0.73 -9.71 15.23
CA ARG A 258 0.02 -10.79 15.93
C ARG A 258 0.35 -12.17 15.36
N ILE A 259 0.76 -12.24 14.09
CA ILE A 259 0.95 -13.51 13.37
C ILE A 259 2.43 -13.90 13.28
N ALA A 260 3.34 -12.92 13.16
CA ALA A 260 4.80 -13.15 13.10
C ALA A 260 5.36 -13.70 14.43
#